data_AF-A0AAF0JG49-F1
#
_entry.id   AF-A0AAF0JG49-F1
#
_cell.length_a   1.000
_cell.length_b   1.000
_cell.length_c   1.000
_cell.angle_alpha   90.00
_cell.angle_beta   90.00
_cell.angle_gamma   90.00
#
_symmetry.space_group_name_H-M   'P 1'
#
loop_
_entity.id
_entity.type
_entity.pdbx_description
1 polymer ?
#
loop_
_entity_poly.entity_id
_entity_poly.type
_entity_poly.pdbx_seq_one_letter_code
_entity_poly.pdbx_strand_id
1 'polypeptide(L)'
;MRIAVRKLLYAYNNTPPANFPDGAEPKLEVTGSDRRDLLAKIFHLKDGHEAKIEVEPPLWLDYGCNVKFEGSFYCNFNATILDCAEVIIGDGVLFGPNVHLYGGTHSVNPAERKSVLERALPIKIGENCWMAGVTIGKNVTI
;
A
#
# COMPACT_ATOMS: atom_id res chain seq x y z
N MET A 1 -14.34 -5.65 -1.39
CA MET A 1 -14.26 -7.10 -1.68
C MET A 1 -12.97 -7.38 -2.45
N ARG A 2 -12.17 -8.41 -2.07
CA ARG A 2 -10.82 -8.70 -2.63
C ARG A 2 -10.73 -8.66 -4.16
N ILE A 3 -11.74 -9.18 -4.87
CA ILE A 3 -11.75 -9.20 -6.34
C ILE A 3 -11.82 -7.78 -6.94
N ALA A 4 -12.55 -6.87 -6.31
CA ALA A 4 -12.70 -5.51 -6.82
C ALA A 4 -11.38 -4.75 -6.79
N VAL A 5 -10.65 -4.81 -5.66
CA VAL A 5 -9.34 -4.15 -5.57
C VAL A 5 -8.32 -4.79 -6.50
N ARG A 6 -8.35 -6.12 -6.70
CA ARG A 6 -7.45 -6.79 -7.66
C ARG A 6 -7.62 -6.29 -9.09
N LYS A 7 -8.84 -5.96 -9.52
CA LYS A 7 -9.06 -5.33 -10.85
C LYS A 7 -8.44 -3.95 -10.93
N LEU A 8 -8.56 -3.15 -9.86
CA LEU A 8 -7.95 -1.82 -9.79
C LEU A 8 -6.41 -1.91 -9.74
N LEU A 9 -5.85 -2.84 -8.97
CA LEU A 9 -4.41 -3.09 -8.91
C LEU A 9 -3.85 -3.57 -10.26
N TYR A 10 -4.60 -4.43 -10.97
CA TYR A 10 -4.20 -4.83 -12.32
C TYR A 10 -4.12 -3.62 -13.25
N ALA A 11 -5.14 -2.75 -13.24
CA ALA A 11 -5.11 -1.51 -14.02
C ALA A 11 -3.91 -0.65 -13.60
N TYR A 12 -3.77 -0.37 -12.30
CA TYR A 12 -2.73 0.49 -11.75
C TYR A 12 -1.31 0.00 -12.10
N ASN A 13 -1.04 -1.30 -11.95
CA ASN A 13 0.27 -1.90 -12.24
C ASN A 13 0.60 -1.95 -13.74
N ASN A 14 -0.40 -1.84 -14.63
CA ASN A 14 -0.22 -1.87 -16.08
C ASN A 14 -0.45 -0.50 -16.75
N THR A 15 -0.81 0.53 -15.98
CA THR A 15 -0.87 1.91 -16.50
C THR A 15 0.56 2.38 -16.78
N PRO A 16 0.84 2.95 -17.97
CA PRO A 16 2.14 3.55 -18.27
C PRO A 16 2.58 4.56 -17.21
N PRO A 17 3.90 4.77 -17.01
CA PRO A 17 4.37 5.85 -16.15
C PRO A 17 3.89 7.21 -16.68
N ALA A 18 3.88 8.22 -15.81
CA ALA A 18 3.54 9.58 -16.19
C ALA A 18 4.40 10.00 -17.41
N ASN A 19 3.77 10.56 -18.43
CA ASN A 19 4.49 11.17 -19.54
C ASN A 19 5.09 12.49 -19.07
N PHE A 20 6.39 12.47 -18.75
CA PHE A 20 7.14 13.68 -18.52
C PHE A 20 7.56 14.28 -19.86
N PRO A 21 7.21 15.54 -20.16
CA PRO A 21 7.76 16.23 -21.33
C PRO A 21 9.29 16.26 -21.25
N ASP A 22 9.96 16.03 -22.38
CA ASP A 22 11.42 16.18 -22.47
C ASP A 22 11.83 17.57 -21.99
N GLY A 23 12.73 17.63 -21.01
CA GLY A 23 13.24 18.88 -20.43
C GLY A 23 12.37 19.51 -19.33
N ALA A 24 11.30 18.85 -18.87
CA ALA A 24 10.59 19.26 -17.66
C ALA A 24 11.49 19.16 -16.42
N GLU A 25 11.32 20.08 -15.46
CA GLU A 25 12.03 19.96 -14.19
C GLU A 25 11.69 18.63 -13.50
N PRO A 26 12.68 17.94 -12.90
CA PRO A 26 12.43 16.70 -12.18
C PRO A 26 11.57 17.00 -10.95
N LYS A 27 10.26 16.79 -11.10
CA LYS A 27 9.31 16.72 -9.98
C LYS A 27 9.18 15.26 -9.56
N LEU A 28 9.08 15.03 -8.26
CA LEU A 28 8.70 13.73 -7.73
C LEU A 28 7.19 13.52 -7.99
N GLU A 29 6.83 13.26 -9.25
CA GLU A 29 5.46 12.99 -9.71
C GLU A 29 5.41 11.60 -10.35
N VAL A 30 5.75 10.58 -9.56
CA VAL A 30 6.03 9.24 -10.10
C VAL A 30 4.76 8.47 -10.44
N THR A 31 3.67 8.79 -9.74
CA THR A 31 2.36 8.19 -9.97
C THR A 31 1.74 8.67 -11.29
N GLY A 32 1.73 9.97 -11.57
CA GLY A 32 0.97 10.56 -12.68
C GLY A 32 -0.55 10.56 -12.45
N SER A 33 -1.29 11.34 -13.25
CA SER A 33 -2.74 11.56 -13.09
C SER A 33 -3.56 10.26 -13.12
N ASP A 34 -3.32 9.41 -14.12
CA ASP A 34 -4.15 8.22 -14.37
C ASP A 34 -4.04 7.21 -13.24
N ARG A 35 -2.82 7.00 -12.72
CA ARG A 35 -2.60 6.12 -11.57
C ARG A 35 -3.11 6.75 -10.28
N ARG A 36 -3.08 8.08 -10.15
CA ARG A 36 -3.57 8.77 -8.95
C ARG A 36 -5.07 8.55 -8.74
N ASP A 37 -5.86 8.61 -9.81
CA ASP A 37 -7.29 8.25 -9.78
C ASP A 37 -7.52 6.80 -9.36
N LEU A 38 -6.64 5.89 -9.79
CA LEU A 38 -6.71 4.48 -9.39
C LEU A 38 -6.34 4.30 -7.91
N LEU A 39 -5.31 4.99 -7.41
CA LEU A 39 -4.95 4.98 -5.98
C LEU A 39 -6.08 5.51 -5.11
N ALA A 40 -6.73 6.60 -5.52
CA ALA A 40 -7.89 7.14 -4.82
C ALA A 40 -9.02 6.10 -4.70
N LYS A 41 -9.27 5.34 -5.77
CA LYS A 41 -10.25 4.23 -5.78
C LYS A 41 -9.79 3.02 -4.97
N ILE A 42 -8.50 2.69 -4.99
CA ILE A 42 -7.93 1.53 -4.27
C ILE A 42 -7.98 1.76 -2.75
N PHE A 43 -7.52 2.93 -2.31
CA PHE A 43 -7.39 3.28 -0.89
C PHE A 43 -8.60 4.03 -0.33
N HIS A 44 -9.61 4.31 -1.16
CA HIS A 44 -10.79 5.10 -0.80
C HIS A 44 -10.42 6.50 -0.28
N LEU A 45 -9.44 7.14 -0.94
CA LEU A 45 -8.98 8.48 -0.58
C LEU A 45 -10.06 9.51 -0.90
N LYS A 46 -10.09 10.58 -0.11
CA LYS A 46 -11.06 11.68 -0.19
C LYS A 46 -10.35 13.00 0.02
N ASP A 47 -11.05 14.09 -0.28
CA ASP A 47 -10.62 15.46 0.04
C ASP A 47 -9.24 15.84 -0.52
N GLY A 48 -8.89 15.28 -1.68
CA GLY A 48 -7.62 15.55 -2.37
C GLY A 48 -6.41 14.84 -1.76
N HIS A 49 -6.61 13.89 -0.84
CA HIS A 49 -5.49 13.26 -0.14
C HIS A 49 -4.55 12.48 -1.07
N GLU A 50 -5.06 11.98 -2.20
CA GLU A 50 -4.29 11.34 -3.27
C GLU A 50 -3.17 12.21 -3.84
N ALA A 51 -3.22 13.54 -3.66
CA ALA A 51 -2.14 14.43 -4.06
C ALA A 51 -0.87 14.31 -3.20
N LYS A 52 -0.96 13.67 -2.02
CA LYS A 52 0.17 13.48 -1.09
C LYS A 52 0.73 12.05 -1.10
N ILE A 53 0.17 11.19 -1.93
CA ILE A 53 0.48 9.75 -1.95
C ILE A 53 1.16 9.41 -3.27
N GLU A 54 2.43 9.02 -3.19
CA GLU A 54 3.22 8.59 -4.33
C GLU A 54 3.57 7.11 -4.18
N VAL A 55 3.18 6.29 -5.14
CA VAL A 55 3.42 4.85 -5.10
C VAL A 55 3.94 4.39 -6.45
N GLU A 56 4.95 3.54 -6.42
CA GLU A 56 5.54 2.90 -7.58
C GLU A 56 4.93 1.51 -7.81
N PRO A 57 4.50 1.18 -9.03
CA PRO A 57 4.07 -0.17 -9.36
C PRO A 57 5.27 -1.13 -9.51
N PRO A 58 5.11 -2.44 -9.23
CA PRO A 58 3.86 -3.06 -8.86
C PRO A 58 3.55 -2.88 -7.36
N LEU A 59 2.26 -2.66 -7.07
CA LEU A 59 1.67 -2.64 -5.74
C LEU A 59 0.75 -3.85 -5.57
N TRP A 60 0.75 -4.46 -4.39
CA TRP A 60 -0.11 -5.59 -4.06
C TRP A 60 -0.84 -5.37 -2.74
N LEU A 61 -2.17 -5.48 -2.76
CA LEU A 61 -3.04 -5.30 -1.60
C LEU A 61 -4.08 -6.42 -1.53
N ASP A 62 -4.63 -6.66 -0.34
CA ASP A 62 -5.73 -7.61 -0.17
C ASP A 62 -7.10 -6.92 -0.33
N TYR A 63 -7.27 -5.73 0.27
CA TYR A 63 -8.50 -4.94 0.24
C TYR A 63 -8.29 -3.49 -0.20
N GLY A 64 -7.15 -2.89 0.11
CA GLY A 64 -6.83 -1.47 -0.07
C GLY A 64 -7.56 -0.54 0.90
N CYS A 65 -8.85 -0.73 1.12
CA CYS A 65 -9.67 0.17 1.94
C CYS A 65 -9.32 0.20 3.43
N ASN A 66 -8.52 -0.75 3.93
CA ASN A 66 -8.11 -0.82 5.33
C ASN A 66 -6.77 -0.12 5.60
N VAL A 67 -6.11 0.39 4.56
CA VAL A 67 -4.94 1.25 4.71
C VAL A 67 -5.39 2.69 4.98
N LYS A 68 -4.80 3.32 6.00
CA LYS A 68 -5.04 4.71 6.40
C LYS A 68 -3.73 5.46 6.37
N PHE A 69 -3.72 6.53 5.61
CA PHE A 69 -2.61 7.48 5.59
C PHE A 69 -2.97 8.65 6.49
N GLU A 70 -2.07 9.05 7.37
CA GLU A 70 -2.21 10.23 8.23
C GLU A 70 -1.57 11.48 7.61
N GLY A 71 -0.82 11.32 6.51
CA GLY A 71 -0.25 12.43 5.75
C GLY A 71 0.43 11.98 4.46
N SER A 72 1.57 12.62 4.16
CA SER A 72 2.41 12.31 3.00
C SER A 72 3.03 10.92 3.11
N PHE A 73 3.03 10.20 1.98
CA PHE A 73 3.58 8.86 1.90
C PHE A 73 4.21 8.63 0.53
N TYR A 74 5.41 8.05 0.56
CA TYR A 74 6.06 7.55 -0.64
C TYR A 74 6.31 6.04 -0.51
N CYS A 75 6.05 5.31 -1.59
CA CYS A 75 6.30 3.88 -1.67
C CYS A 75 7.00 3.51 -2.96
N ASN A 76 8.17 2.89 -2.82
CA ASN A 76 8.95 2.39 -3.92
C ASN A 76 8.47 0.99 -4.36
N PHE A 77 9.13 0.42 -5.38
CA PHE A 77 8.69 -0.77 -6.11
C PHE A 77 8.39 -1.99 -5.23
N ASN A 78 7.39 -2.76 -5.66
CA ASN A 78 7.10 -4.11 -5.19
C ASN A 78 6.70 -4.21 -3.71
N ALA A 79 5.94 -3.24 -3.23
CA ALA A 79 5.32 -3.31 -1.92
C ALA A 79 4.12 -4.26 -1.90
N THR A 80 3.96 -4.96 -0.78
CA THR A 80 2.83 -5.87 -0.53
C THR A 80 2.22 -5.56 0.83
N ILE A 81 0.95 -5.17 0.89
CA ILE A 81 0.25 -4.85 2.13
C ILE A 81 -0.98 -5.74 2.23
N LEU A 82 -0.93 -6.77 3.08
CA LEU A 82 -2.06 -7.64 3.38
C LEU A 82 -2.92 -6.99 4.47
N ASP A 83 -3.76 -6.04 4.05
CA ASP A 83 -4.61 -5.21 4.89
C ASP A 83 -5.92 -5.93 5.28
N CYS A 84 -5.82 -7.17 5.79
CA CYS A 84 -6.97 -7.91 6.34
C CYS A 84 -7.54 -7.26 7.61
N ALA A 85 -6.73 -6.44 8.29
CA ALA A 85 -7.08 -5.55 9.39
C ALA A 85 -6.52 -4.15 9.07
N GLU A 86 -6.78 -3.19 9.95
CA GLU A 86 -6.33 -1.81 9.79
C GLU A 86 -4.80 -1.71 9.68
N VAL A 87 -4.34 -0.91 8.71
CA VAL A 87 -2.93 -0.53 8.55
C VAL A 87 -2.84 0.98 8.58
N ILE A 88 -2.24 1.54 9.62
CA ILE A 88 -2.03 2.99 9.75
C ILE A 88 -0.60 3.32 9.32
N ILE A 89 -0.46 4.32 8.45
CA ILE A 89 0.80 4.85 7.98
C ILE A 89 0.82 6.35 8.32
N GLY A 90 1.77 6.75 9.17
CA GLY A 90 1.97 8.13 9.61
C GLY A 90 2.36 9.09 8.49
N ASP A 91 2.44 10.38 8.82
CA ASP A 91 2.93 11.41 7.91
C ASP A 91 4.45 11.30 7.69
N GLY A 92 4.91 11.64 6.48
CA GLY A 92 6.33 11.68 6.13
C GLY A 92 6.98 10.29 5.98
N VAL A 93 6.19 9.24 5.82
CA VAL A 93 6.72 7.87 5.72
C VAL A 93 7.25 7.58 4.32
N LEU A 94 8.45 7.01 4.26
CA LEU A 94 9.12 6.61 3.02
C LEU A 94 9.37 5.10 3.03
N PHE A 95 8.66 4.35 2.21
CA PHE A 95 9.00 2.97 1.89
C PHE A 95 9.94 2.91 0.70
N GLY A 96 11.12 2.35 0.91
CA GLY A 96 11.98 1.85 -0.16
C GLY A 96 11.44 0.55 -0.78
N PRO A 97 12.17 -0.08 -1.70
CA PRO A 97 11.67 -1.24 -2.43
C PRO A 97 11.40 -2.44 -1.52
N ASN A 98 10.46 -3.29 -1.90
CA ASN A 98 10.16 -4.57 -1.24
C ASN A 98 9.80 -4.45 0.25
N VAL A 99 9.05 -3.41 0.64
CA VAL A 99 8.45 -3.33 1.99
C VAL A 99 7.15 -4.12 2.00
N HIS A 100 7.05 -5.09 2.92
CA HIS A 100 5.89 -5.96 3.04
C HIS A 100 5.24 -5.84 4.43
N LEU A 101 3.94 -5.58 4.47
CA LEU A 101 3.15 -5.49 5.71
C LEU A 101 2.11 -6.61 5.74
N TYR A 102 2.17 -7.49 6.74
CA TYR A 102 1.35 -8.71 6.80
C TYR A 102 0.40 -8.71 8.00
N GLY A 103 -0.80 -8.13 7.85
CA GLY A 103 -1.82 -8.11 8.90
C GLY A 103 -2.55 -9.44 9.11
N GLY A 104 -2.61 -10.28 8.07
CA GLY A 104 -3.25 -11.60 8.10
C GLY A 104 -2.38 -12.72 8.67
N THR A 105 -3.02 -13.73 9.28
CA THR A 105 -2.34 -14.93 9.76
C THR A 105 -3.29 -16.13 9.84
N HIS A 106 -2.71 -17.32 9.96
CA HIS A 106 -3.44 -18.55 10.24
C HIS A 106 -3.00 -19.17 11.55
N SER A 107 -3.76 -20.15 12.03
CA SER A 107 -3.37 -20.93 13.20
C SER A 107 -2.03 -21.64 12.97
N VAL A 108 -1.16 -21.62 13.99
CA VAL A 108 0.07 -22.42 14.02
C VAL A 108 -0.25 -23.92 14.13
N ASN A 109 -1.37 -24.26 14.78
CA ASN A 109 -1.90 -25.61 14.86
C ASN A 109 -2.35 -26.08 13.46
N PRO A 110 -1.76 -27.14 12.88
CA PRO A 110 -2.12 -27.64 11.56
C PRO A 110 -3.59 -28.10 11.46
N ALA A 111 -4.15 -28.67 12.53
CA ALA A 111 -5.54 -29.15 12.53
C ALA A 111 -6.51 -27.97 12.37
N GLU A 112 -6.28 -26.88 13.10
CA GLU A 112 -7.05 -25.64 12.96
C GLU A 112 -6.82 -24.99 11.61
N ARG A 113 -5.58 -24.92 11.12
CA ARG A 113 -5.26 -24.26 9.85
C ARG A 113 -5.96 -24.89 8.64
N LYS A 114 -6.30 -26.18 8.70
CA LYS A 114 -7.09 -26.86 7.65
C LYS A 114 -8.50 -26.28 7.46
N SER A 115 -9.05 -25.60 8.47
CA SER A 115 -10.32 -24.88 8.34
C SER A 115 -10.19 -23.58 7.54
N VAL A 116 -8.97 -23.17 7.17
CA VAL A 116 -8.65 -21.95 6.41
C VAL A 116 -9.13 -20.67 7.10
N LEU A 117 -9.42 -20.73 8.40
CA LEU A 117 -9.76 -19.56 9.18
C LEU A 117 -8.54 -18.63 9.28
N GLU A 118 -8.78 -17.37 8.92
CA GLU A 118 -7.81 -16.28 9.02
C GLU A 118 -8.06 -15.51 10.32
N ARG A 119 -6.99 -14.98 10.90
CA ARG A 119 -7.04 -13.91 11.91
C ARG A 119 -6.30 -12.71 11.35
N ALA A 120 -6.79 -11.52 11.67
CA ALA A 120 -6.18 -10.28 11.23
C ALA A 120 -5.90 -9.40 12.45
N LEU A 121 -4.70 -8.82 12.52
CA LEU A 121 -4.31 -7.89 13.57
C LEU A 121 -3.71 -6.64 12.92
N PRO A 122 -3.92 -5.45 13.50
CA PRO A 122 -3.54 -4.19 12.88
C PRO A 122 -2.02 -4.01 12.81
N ILE A 123 -1.57 -3.10 11.95
CA ILE A 123 -0.17 -2.65 11.86
C ILE A 123 -0.18 -1.13 11.93
N LYS A 124 0.75 -0.53 12.68
CA LYS A 124 0.95 0.93 12.71
C LYS A 124 2.40 1.28 12.38
N ILE A 125 2.59 2.18 11.44
CA ILE A 125 3.87 2.81 11.12
C ILE A 125 3.76 4.26 11.55
N GLY A 126 4.62 4.70 12.47
CA GLY A 126 4.68 6.07 12.95
C GLY A 126 5.19 7.07 11.90
N GLU A 127 5.20 8.34 12.28
CA GLU A 127 5.63 9.45 11.43
C GLU A 127 7.13 9.38 11.09
N ASN A 128 7.51 9.93 9.94
CA ASN A 128 8.90 10.09 9.49
C ASN A 128 9.73 8.79 9.42
N CYS A 129 9.07 7.64 9.36
CA CYS A 129 9.75 6.35 9.23
C CYS A 129 10.34 6.17 7.82
N TRP A 130 11.55 5.61 7.75
CA TRP A 130 12.14 5.10 6.51
C TRP A 130 12.49 3.63 6.66
N MET A 131 12.09 2.80 5.68
CA MET A 131 12.40 1.37 5.67
C MET A 131 12.46 0.81 4.25
N ALA A 132 13.26 -0.22 4.02
CA ALA A 132 13.42 -0.86 2.71
C ALA A 132 13.76 -2.34 2.87
N GLY A 133 13.20 -3.22 2.03
CA GLY A 133 13.49 -4.65 2.04
C GLY A 133 13.06 -5.40 3.30
N VAL A 134 12.11 -4.85 4.06
CA VAL A 134 11.65 -5.40 5.34
C VAL A 134 10.28 -6.04 5.23
N THR A 135 10.02 -7.00 6.11
CA THR A 135 8.70 -7.57 6.36
C THR A 135 8.26 -7.26 7.77
N ILE A 136 7.10 -6.61 7.92
CA ILE A 136 6.48 -6.27 9.20
C ILE A 136 5.25 -7.13 9.40
N GLY A 137 5.28 -7.92 10.47
CA GLY A 137 4.18 -8.80 10.82
C GLY A 137 3.01 -8.08 11.49
N LYS A 138 1.90 -8.80 11.58
CA LYS A 138 0.69 -8.39 12.29
C LYS A 138 0.97 -7.93 13.72
N ASN A 139 0.18 -6.98 14.21
CA ASN A 139 0.25 -6.43 15.57
C ASN A 139 1.58 -5.73 15.93
N VAL A 140 2.34 -5.29 14.93
CA VAL A 140 3.56 -4.49 15.14
C VAL A 140 3.22 -3.00 15.05
N THR A 141 3.82 -2.22 15.94
CA THR A 141 3.87 -0.76 15.87
C THR A 141 5.34 -0.35 15.76
N ILE A 142 5.65 0.51 14.80
CA ILE A 142 6.96 1.13 14.60
C ILE A 142 6.85 2.61 14.94
#